data_AF-A0AAE4ZBH3-F1
#
_entry.id   AF-A0AAE4ZBH3-F1
#
_cell.length_a   1.000
_cell.length_b   1.000
_cell.length_c   1.000
_cell.angle_alpha   90.00
_cell.angle_beta   90.00
_cell.angle_gamma   90.00
#
_symmetry.space_group_name_H-M   'P 1'
#
loop_
_entity.id
_entity.type
_entity.pdbx_description
1 polymer ?
#
loop_
_entity_poly.entity_id
_entity_poly.type
_entity_poly.pdbx_seq_one_letter_code
_entity_poly.pdbx_strand_id
1 'polypeptide(L)'
;MAIGRQLFLWASENEWLESQLTRRAFARRAVERFMPGETAEDALEAAETLGRGGMSTILTQLGENVEEPGAADDVMEHYLGVLGQIEGGDLDTDISIKPTQFGLDLGFDDALERIRRVVQRAGTMRRLVAIDMESSE
;
A
#
# COMPACT_ATOMS: atom_id res chain seq x y z
N MET A 1 20.57 13.65 -20.12
CA MET A 1 19.95 13.04 -18.91
C MET A 1 18.80 12.07 -19.22
N ALA A 2 18.45 11.78 -20.49
CA ALA A 2 17.30 10.90 -20.82
C ALA A 2 17.62 9.40 -20.95
N ILE A 3 18.87 9.03 -21.30
CA ILE A 3 19.24 7.64 -21.60
C ILE A 3 19.18 6.75 -20.35
N GLY A 4 19.64 7.26 -19.20
CA GLY A 4 19.60 6.50 -17.94
C GLY A 4 18.17 6.15 -17.52
N ARG A 5 17.25 7.13 -17.54
CA ARG A 5 15.83 6.91 -17.20
C ARG A 5 15.19 5.87 -18.13
N GLN A 6 15.40 5.98 -19.44
CA GLN A 6 14.82 5.03 -20.40
C GLN A 6 15.36 3.61 -20.22
N LEU A 7 16.65 3.45 -19.94
CA LEU A 7 17.24 2.14 -19.63
C LEU A 7 16.68 1.55 -18.34
N PHE A 8 16.51 2.35 -17.29
CA PHE A 8 15.91 1.89 -16.03
C PHE A 8 14.44 1.50 -16.20
N LEU A 9 13.65 2.28 -16.94
CA LEU A 9 12.25 1.96 -17.23
C LEU A 9 12.13 0.67 -18.05
N TRP A 10 12.93 0.55 -19.12
CA TRP A 10 12.98 -0.67 -19.90
C TRP A 10 13.36 -1.89 -19.04
N ALA A 11 14.29 -1.72 -18.10
CA ALA A 11 14.71 -2.79 -17.22
C ALA A 11 13.62 -3.17 -16.19
N SER A 12 12.83 -2.21 -15.69
CA SER A 12 11.73 -2.49 -14.76
C SER A 12 10.51 -3.12 -15.43
N GLU A 13 10.26 -2.84 -16.71
CA GLU A 13 9.16 -3.42 -17.49
C GLU A 13 9.51 -4.80 -18.11
N ASN A 14 10.70 -5.34 -17.85
CA ASN A 14 11.17 -6.58 -18.46
C ASN A 14 10.94 -7.80 -17.54
N GLU A 15 9.96 -8.63 -17.89
CA GLU A 15 9.55 -9.84 -17.14
C GLU A 15 10.70 -10.85 -16.91
N TRP A 16 11.65 -10.96 -17.85
CA TRP A 16 12.80 -11.84 -17.67
C TRP A 16 13.74 -11.28 -16.59
N LEU A 17 14.02 -9.98 -16.61
CA LEU A 17 14.84 -9.33 -15.59
C LEU A 17 14.17 -9.39 -14.22
N GLU A 18 12.88 -9.07 -14.15
CA GLU A 18 12.09 -9.19 -12.93
C GLU A 18 12.18 -10.59 -12.34
N SER A 19 11.80 -11.62 -13.11
CA SER A 19 11.76 -13.01 -12.65
C SER A 19 13.14 -13.56 -12.26
N GLN A 20 14.23 -13.08 -12.86
CA GLN A 20 15.58 -13.49 -12.49
C GLN A 20 16.13 -12.71 -11.30
N LEU A 21 15.83 -11.42 -11.18
CA LEU A 21 16.36 -10.55 -10.12
C LEU A 21 15.67 -10.81 -8.79
N THR A 22 14.34 -10.94 -8.75
CA THR A 22 13.58 -11.26 -7.52
C THR A 22 13.99 -12.60 -6.90
N ARG A 23 14.59 -13.50 -7.70
CA ARG A 23 15.14 -14.78 -7.23
C ARG A 23 16.50 -14.67 -6.54
N ARG A 24 17.23 -13.56 -6.71
CA ARG A 24 18.58 -13.38 -6.16
C ARG A 24 18.54 -12.78 -4.76
N ALA A 25 19.30 -13.38 -3.84
CA ALA A 25 19.34 -12.95 -2.44
C ALA A 25 19.79 -11.50 -2.25
N PHE A 26 20.73 -11.01 -3.05
CA PHE A 26 21.18 -9.61 -2.95
C PHE A 26 20.08 -8.62 -3.36
N ALA A 27 19.24 -8.98 -4.33
CA ALA A 27 18.16 -8.13 -4.82
C ALA A 27 17.01 -8.09 -3.82
N ARG A 28 16.60 -9.26 -3.29
CA ARG A 28 15.62 -9.33 -2.19
C ARG A 28 16.07 -8.50 -0.99
N ARG A 29 17.32 -8.66 -0.56
CA ARG A 29 17.89 -7.88 0.55
C ARG A 29 17.93 -6.37 0.28
N ALA A 30 18.08 -5.96 -0.98
CA ALA A 30 18.02 -4.55 -1.34
C ALA A 30 16.58 -4.01 -1.26
N VAL A 31 15.58 -4.82 -1.65
CA VAL A 31 14.15 -4.46 -1.62
C VAL A 31 13.59 -4.47 -0.20
N GLU A 32 13.98 -5.44 0.64
CA GLU A 32 13.56 -5.56 2.06
C GLU A 32 13.77 -4.28 2.87
N ARG A 33 14.72 -3.43 2.46
CA ARG A 33 14.97 -2.13 3.10
C ARG A 33 13.87 -1.09 2.83
N PHE A 34 13.13 -1.23 1.74
CA PHE A 34 12.10 -0.31 1.29
C PHE A 34 10.69 -0.90 1.38
N MET A 35 10.56 -2.20 1.21
CA MET A 35 9.31 -2.93 1.26
C MET A 35 9.51 -4.16 2.16
N PRO A 36 8.79 -4.27 3.29
CA PRO A 36 9.01 -5.33 4.25
C PRO A 36 8.65 -6.74 3.72
N GLY A 37 7.78 -6.80 2.72
CA GLY A 37 7.39 -8.01 2.00
C GLY A 37 6.21 -7.73 1.06
N GLU A 38 5.59 -8.80 0.55
CA GLU A 38 4.50 -8.73 -0.43
C GLU A 38 3.12 -8.95 0.22
N THR A 39 3.09 -9.28 1.51
CA THR A 39 1.86 -9.56 2.26
C THR A 39 1.56 -8.48 3.30
N ALA A 40 0.30 -8.41 3.74
CA ALA A 40 -0.09 -7.53 4.83
C ALA A 40 0.63 -7.93 6.14
N GLU A 41 0.82 -9.22 6.35
CA GLU A 41 1.50 -9.80 7.51
C GLU A 41 2.95 -9.33 7.59
N ASP A 42 3.67 -9.30 6.47
CA ASP A 42 5.05 -8.78 6.42
C ASP A 42 5.11 -7.30 6.84
N ALA A 43 4.14 -6.51 6.36
CA ALA A 43 4.05 -5.08 6.69
C ALA A 43 3.73 -4.86 8.18
N LEU A 44 2.87 -5.70 8.76
CA LEU A 44 2.50 -5.64 10.18
C LEU A 44 3.65 -6.10 11.09
N GLU A 45 4.40 -7.13 10.72
CA GLU A 45 5.59 -7.57 11.47
C GLU A 45 6.67 -6.47 11.48
N ALA A 46 6.86 -5.80 10.35
CA ALA A 46 7.76 -4.65 10.26
C ALA A 46 7.27 -3.48 11.12
N ALA A 47 5.96 -3.20 11.11
CA ALA A 47 5.36 -2.17 11.94
C ALA A 47 5.56 -2.45 13.44
N GLU A 48 5.34 -3.70 13.88
CA GLU A 48 5.59 -4.12 15.26
C GLU A 48 7.07 -3.96 15.63
N THR A 49 7.98 -4.35 14.74
CA THR A 49 9.43 -4.22 14.95
C THR A 49 9.86 -2.76 15.11
N LEU A 50 9.33 -1.86 14.28
CA LEU A 50 9.57 -0.42 14.39
C LEU A 50 8.93 0.16 15.66
N GLY A 51 7.74 -0.31 16.01
CA GLY A 51 7.03 0.04 17.24
C GLY A 51 7.81 -0.31 18.51
N ARG A 52 8.45 -1.50 18.55
CA ARG A 52 9.38 -1.87 19.64
C ARG A 52 10.57 -0.91 19.77
N GLY A 53 10.92 -0.20 18.69
CA GLY A 53 11.92 0.87 18.66
C GLY A 53 11.38 2.25 19.04
N GLY A 54 10.10 2.37 19.39
CA GLY A 54 9.46 3.64 19.75
C GLY A 54 9.03 4.50 18.56
N MET A 55 8.90 3.92 17.37
CA MET A 55 8.44 4.61 16.16
C MET A 55 6.98 4.27 15.87
N SER A 56 6.15 5.28 15.62
CA SER A 56 4.84 5.07 15.00
C SER A 56 5.01 4.78 13.51
N THR A 57 4.04 4.11 12.91
CA THR A 57 4.12 3.65 11.52
C THR A 57 2.89 4.02 10.72
N ILE A 58 3.05 4.07 9.40
CA ILE A 58 1.95 4.22 8.45
C ILE A 58 2.09 3.16 7.36
N LEU A 59 1.03 2.41 7.12
CA LEU A 59 1.00 1.38 6.09
C LEU A 59 0.27 1.87 4.85
N THR A 60 0.81 1.55 3.68
CA THR A 60 0.18 1.82 2.38
C THR A 60 0.22 0.54 1.55
N GLN A 61 -0.91 0.20 0.94
CA GLN A 61 -0.94 -0.85 -0.06
C GLN A 61 -0.27 -0.33 -1.33
N LEU A 62 0.61 -1.13 -1.93
CA LEU A 62 1.18 -0.84 -3.23
C LEU A 62 0.31 -1.46 -4.33
N GLY A 63 0.08 -0.72 -5.40
CA GLY A 63 -0.72 -1.15 -6.54
C GLY A 63 -1.05 0.01 -7.46
N GLU A 64 -1.45 -0.31 -8.68
CA GLU A 64 -1.88 0.68 -9.68
C GLU A 64 -3.36 1.04 -9.51
N ASN A 65 -3.85 1.96 -10.34
CA ASN A 65 -5.25 2.35 -10.38
C ASN A 65 -6.13 1.14 -10.71
N VAL A 66 -7.33 1.09 -10.13
CA VAL A 66 -8.28 0.00 -10.41
C VAL A 66 -9.10 0.32 -11.65
N GLU A 67 -9.22 -0.66 -12.55
CA GLU A 67 -9.96 -0.50 -13.81
C GLU A 67 -11.43 -0.97 -13.73
N GLU A 68 -11.79 -1.67 -12.65
CA GLU A 68 -13.15 -2.16 -12.44
C GLU A 68 -13.63 -2.00 -10.99
N PRO A 69 -14.95 -1.84 -10.75
CA PRO A 69 -15.48 -1.63 -9.40
C PRO A 69 -15.18 -2.75 -8.41
N GLY A 70 -15.10 -4.00 -8.88
CA GLY A 70 -14.79 -5.15 -8.03
C GLY A 70 -13.39 -5.06 -7.40
N ALA A 71 -12.39 -4.63 -8.18
CA ALA A 71 -11.05 -4.40 -7.65
C ALA A 71 -11.01 -3.26 -6.61
N ALA A 72 -11.85 -2.23 -6.77
CA ALA A 72 -12.00 -1.17 -5.75
C ALA A 72 -12.60 -1.70 -4.45
N ASP A 73 -13.56 -2.63 -4.54
CA ASP A 73 -14.13 -3.32 -3.37
C ASP A 73 -13.07 -4.17 -2.67
N ASP A 74 -12.23 -4.89 -3.42
CA ASP A 74 -11.14 -5.70 -2.87
C ASP A 74 -10.10 -4.84 -2.13
N VAL A 75 -9.76 -3.66 -2.66
CA VAL A 75 -8.89 -2.68 -1.97
C VAL A 75 -9.52 -2.22 -0.66
N MET A 76 -10.81 -1.86 -0.69
CA MET A 76 -11.52 -1.46 0.53
C MET A 76 -11.49 -2.58 1.58
N GLU A 77 -11.84 -3.80 1.21
CA GLU A 77 -11.83 -4.96 2.11
C GLU A 77 -10.41 -5.28 2.63
N HIS A 78 -9.38 -5.11 1.80
CA HIS A 78 -7.99 -5.22 2.22
C HIS A 78 -7.66 -4.25 3.37
N TYR A 79 -7.98 -2.96 3.20
CA TYR A 79 -7.73 -1.96 4.25
C TYR A 79 -8.56 -2.22 5.52
N LEU A 80 -9.81 -2.68 5.39
CA LEU A 80 -10.62 -3.08 6.55
C LEU A 80 -10.00 -4.27 7.30
N GLY A 81 -9.47 -5.24 6.56
CA GLY A 81 -8.71 -6.37 7.10
C GLY A 81 -7.45 -5.94 7.84
N VAL A 82 -6.63 -5.09 7.22
CA VAL A 82 -5.40 -4.54 7.82
C VAL A 82 -5.72 -3.77 9.10
N LEU A 83 -6.76 -2.93 9.11
CA LEU A 83 -7.21 -2.24 10.32
C LEU A 83 -7.65 -3.23 11.41
N GLY A 84 -8.33 -4.32 11.06
CA GLY A 84 -8.65 -5.39 11.99
C GLY A 84 -7.41 -6.03 12.63
N GLN A 85 -6.36 -6.27 11.85
CA GLN A 85 -5.10 -6.82 12.36
C GLN A 85 -4.32 -5.82 13.21
N ILE A 86 -4.30 -4.54 12.84
CA ILE A 86 -3.73 -3.44 13.65
C ILE A 86 -4.42 -3.38 15.03
N GLU A 87 -5.76 -3.47 15.07
CA GLU A 87 -6.52 -3.48 16.33
C GLU A 87 -6.19 -4.72 17.17
N GLY A 88 -6.18 -5.90 16.55
CA GLY A 88 -5.90 -7.17 17.22
C GLY A 88 -4.48 -7.28 17.77
N GLY A 89 -3.52 -6.59 17.14
CA GLY A 89 -2.12 -6.52 17.55
C GLY A 89 -1.77 -5.33 18.46
N ASP A 90 -2.72 -4.46 18.79
CA ASP A 90 -2.50 -3.20 19.52
C ASP A 90 -1.34 -2.35 18.95
N LEU A 91 -1.25 -2.29 17.61
CA LEU A 91 -0.14 -1.63 16.92
C LEU A 91 -0.37 -0.12 16.80
N ASP A 92 0.66 0.68 17.10
CA ASP A 92 0.66 2.14 16.85
C ASP A 92 0.91 2.46 15.37
N THR A 93 -0.08 2.12 14.56
CA THR A 93 0.00 2.11 13.10
C THR A 93 -1.22 2.78 12.48
N ASP A 94 -0.97 3.78 11.65
CA ASP A 94 -1.97 4.45 10.80
C ASP A 94 -1.92 3.89 9.38
N ILE A 95 -2.82 4.35 8.50
CA ILE A 95 -2.83 3.95 7.09
C ILE A 95 -2.78 5.15 6.15
N SER A 96 -2.18 4.98 4.97
CA SER A 96 -2.34 5.89 3.84
C SER A 96 -3.09 5.20 2.71
N ILE A 97 -3.96 5.93 2.03
CA ILE A 97 -4.78 5.45 0.92
C ILE A 97 -4.61 6.33 -0.31
N LYS A 98 -4.81 5.75 -1.49
CA LYS A 98 -4.87 6.44 -2.78
C LYS A 98 -6.29 6.43 -3.33
N PRO A 99 -6.97 7.57 -3.51
CA PRO A 99 -8.31 7.62 -4.06
C PRO A 99 -8.53 6.84 -5.38
N THR A 100 -7.56 6.83 -6.29
CA THR A 100 -7.65 6.06 -7.55
C THR A 100 -7.79 4.56 -7.32
N GLN A 101 -7.14 3.97 -6.30
CA GLN A 101 -7.31 2.57 -5.92
C GLN A 101 -8.70 2.26 -5.35
N PHE A 102 -9.39 3.29 -4.84
CA PHE A 102 -10.78 3.21 -4.40
C PHE A 102 -11.78 3.46 -5.54
N GLY A 103 -11.31 3.57 -6.78
CA GLY A 103 -12.13 3.75 -7.97
C GLY A 103 -12.51 5.20 -8.26
N LEU A 104 -11.71 6.18 -7.83
CA LEU A 104 -11.99 7.60 -8.12
C LEU A 104 -12.16 7.85 -9.64
N ASP A 105 -11.37 7.18 -10.48
CA ASP A 105 -11.44 7.27 -11.94
C ASP A 105 -12.70 6.60 -12.53
N LEU A 106 -13.36 5.73 -11.75
CA LEU A 106 -14.57 5.01 -12.15
C LEU A 106 -15.84 5.75 -11.73
N GLY A 107 -15.80 6.48 -10.61
CA GLY A 107 -16.92 7.24 -10.10
C GLY A 107 -16.66 7.84 -8.72
N PHE A 108 -16.85 9.15 -8.58
CA PHE A 108 -16.58 9.87 -7.33
C PHE A 108 -17.43 9.39 -6.15
N ASP A 109 -18.74 9.24 -6.33
CA ASP A 109 -19.64 8.90 -5.23
C ASP A 109 -19.35 7.49 -4.68
N ASP A 110 -19.08 6.54 -5.57
CA ASP A 110 -18.75 5.16 -5.21
C ASP A 110 -17.39 5.08 -4.51
N ALA A 111 -16.37 5.79 -5.03
CA ALA A 111 -15.07 5.88 -4.38
C ALA A 111 -15.17 6.50 -2.99
N LEU A 112 -15.94 7.58 -2.86
CA LEU A 112 -16.16 8.26 -1.60
C LEU A 112 -16.92 7.38 -0.60
N GLU A 113 -17.86 6.55 -1.04
CA GLU A 113 -18.52 5.57 -0.15
C GLU A 113 -17.51 4.56 0.42
N ARG A 114 -16.66 3.98 -0.43
CA ARG A 114 -15.63 3.01 0.01
C ARG A 114 -14.64 3.65 0.98
N ILE A 115 -14.13 4.84 0.65
CA ILE A 115 -13.20 5.59 1.51
C ILE A 115 -13.86 5.89 2.86
N ARG A 116 -15.13 6.34 2.87
CA ARG A 116 -15.87 6.61 4.11
C ARG A 116 -15.94 5.39 5.02
N ARG A 117 -16.14 4.18 4.48
CA ARG A 117 -16.18 2.94 5.27
C ARG A 117 -14.83 2.70 5.97
N VAL A 118 -13.73 2.83 5.24
CA VAL A 118 -12.37 2.69 5.80
C VAL A 118 -12.10 3.75 6.87
N VAL A 119 -12.40 5.01 6.59
CA VAL A 119 -12.20 6.13 7.54
C VAL A 119 -13.06 5.95 8.79
N GLN A 120 -14.31 5.50 8.67
CA GLN A 120 -15.17 5.22 9.81
C GLN A 120 -14.57 4.10 10.69
N ARG A 121 -14.07 3.02 10.07
CA ARG A 121 -13.42 1.93 10.80
C ARG A 121 -12.17 2.43 11.54
N ALA A 122 -11.27 3.14 10.87
CA ALA A 122 -10.08 3.73 11.49
C ALA A 122 -10.44 4.68 12.65
N GLY A 123 -11.52 5.47 12.49
CA GLY A 123 -12.03 6.37 13.52
C GLY A 123 -12.46 5.66 14.81
N THR A 124 -13.05 4.45 14.72
CA THR A 124 -13.39 3.65 15.92
C THR A 124 -12.17 3.26 16.73
N MET A 125 -11.02 3.15 16.07
CA MET A 125 -9.73 2.77 16.64
C MET A 125 -8.83 3.98 16.98
N ARG A 126 -9.32 5.21 16.75
CA ARG A 126 -8.54 6.45 16.85
C ARG A 126 -7.26 6.45 16.00
N ARG A 127 -7.33 5.83 14.82
CA ARG A 127 -6.25 5.83 13.82
C ARG A 127 -6.47 6.90 12.77
N LEU A 128 -5.38 7.44 12.25
CA LEU A 128 -5.38 8.38 11.15
C LEU A 128 -5.46 7.63 9.82
N VAL A 129 -6.13 8.27 8.86
CA VAL A 129 -6.11 7.87 7.45
C VAL A 129 -5.54 9.04 6.67
N ALA A 130 -4.32 8.88 6.18
CA ALA A 130 -3.74 9.82 5.24
C ALA A 130 -4.33 9.58 3.84
N ILE A 131 -4.66 10.66 3.14
CA ILE A 131 -5.08 10.58 1.75
C ILE A 131 -3.91 11.12 0.93
N ASP A 132 -3.28 10.24 0.17
CA ASP A 132 -2.17 10.61 -0.69
C ASP A 132 -2.68 11.53 -1.81
N MET A 133 -2.00 12.66 -1.99
CA MET A 133 -2.23 13.50 -3.17
C MET A 133 -1.65 12.80 -4.41
N GLU A 134 -2.48 12.68 -5.44
CA GLU A 134 -2.14 12.01 -6.70
C GLU A 134 -1.83 13.03 -7.80
N SER A 135 -1.84 12.62 -9.08
CA SER A 135 -1.57 13.52 -10.20
C SER A 135 -2.51 14.73 -10.23
N SER A 136 -2.04 15.83 -10.82
CA SER A 136 -2.81 17.07 -10.95
C SER A 136 -3.67 17.15 -12.21
N GLU A 137 -3.79 16.03 -12.94
CA GLU A 137 -4.49 15.96 -14.22
C GLU A 137 -6.01 15.96 -14.04
#